data_AF-A0A557SVG7-F1
#
_entry.id   AF-A0A557SVG7-F1
#
_cell.length_a   1.000
_cell.length_b   1.000
_cell.length_c   1.000
_cell.angle_alpha   90.00
_cell.angle_beta   90.00
_cell.angle_gamma   90.00
#
_symmetry.space_group_name_H-M   'P 1'
#
loop_
_entity.id
_entity.type
_entity.pdbx_description
1 polymer ?
#
loop_
_entity_poly.entity_id
_entity_poly.type
_entity_poly.pdbx_seq_one_letter_code
_entity_poly.pdbx_strand_id
1 'polypeptide(L)' 'MLKGRERINCSICNDRIGDFKYEAMPQWNISGFLCSKCYSKKISEHYIKQNPEEKKLK' A
#
# COMPACT_ATOMS: atom_id res chain seq x y z
N MET A 1 9.35 18.25 -22.22
CA MET A 1 10.32 17.32 -21.59
C MET A 1 9.58 16.46 -20.57
N LEU A 2 9.03 15.31 -20.98
CA LEU A 2 8.32 14.39 -20.08
C LEU A 2 9.37 13.56 -19.32
N LYS A 3 9.76 14.02 -18.13
CA LYS A 3 10.61 13.26 -17.21
C LYS A 3 10.00 11.86 -17.02
N GLY A 4 10.80 10.84 -17.30
CA GLY A 4 10.40 9.44 -17.24
C GLY A 4 9.72 9.14 -15.91
N ARG A 5 8.49 8.63 -16.00
CA ARG A 5 7.74 8.11 -14.87
C ARG A 5 8.53 6.92 -14.32
N GLU A 6 9.24 7.13 -13.20
CA GLU A 6 9.94 6.06 -12.49
C GLU A 6 8.93 4.93 -12.23
N ARG A 7 9.14 3.78 -12.87
CA ARG A 7 8.29 2.61 -12.68
C ARG A 7 8.65 2.02 -11.33
N ILE A 8 7.97 2.48 -10.30
CA ILE A 8 8.10 1.92 -8.97
C ILE A 8 7.21 0.68 -8.92
N ASN A 9 7.72 -0.41 -8.36
CA ASN A 9 6.98 -1.64 -8.18
C ASN A 9 6.58 -1.79 -6.71
N CYS A 10 5.44 -2.42 -6.48
CA CYS A 10 4.96 -2.70 -5.13
C CYS A 10 5.81 -3.79 -4.47
N SER A 11 6.35 -3.57 -3.26
CA SER A 11 7.12 -4.61 -2.55
C SER A 11 6.30 -5.86 -2.18
N ILE A 12 4.96 -5.81 -2.25
CA ILE A 12 4.09 -6.95 -1.90
C ILE A 12 3.69 -7.75 -3.15
N CYS A 13 3.08 -7.08 -4.12
CA CYS A 13 2.55 -7.76 -5.31
C CYS A 13 3.44 -7.61 -6.54
N ASN A 14 4.54 -6.85 -6.46
CA ASN A 14 5.41 -6.49 -7.59
C ASN A 14 4.70 -5.80 -8.77
N ASP A 15 3.43 -5.40 -8.61
CA ASP A 15 2.71 -4.62 -9.60
C ASP A 15 3.32 -3.25 -9.81
N ARG A 16 3.16 -2.73 -11.03
CA ARG A 16 3.54 -1.38 -11.39
C ARG A 16 2.68 -0.38 -10.61
N ILE A 17 3.34 0.38 -9.75
CA ILE A 17 2.75 1.54 -9.09
C ILE A 17 2.70 2.66 -10.14
N GLY A 18 1.50 3.23 -10.31
CA GLY A 18 1.29 4.37 -11.18
C GLY A 18 1.79 5.66 -10.54
N ASP A 19 0.99 6.71 -10.62
CA ASP A 19 1.38 8.03 -10.09
C ASP A 19 1.35 8.12 -8.54
N PHE A 20 0.64 7.20 -7.86
CA PHE A 20 0.50 7.20 -6.40
C PHE A 20 1.22 6.03 -5.75
N LYS A 21 2.34 6.34 -5.07
CA LYS A 21 3.10 5.41 -4.23
C LYS A 21 2.82 5.69 -2.75
N TYR A 22 2.70 4.62 -1.97
CA TYR A 22 2.54 4.71 -0.52
C TYR A 22 3.80 4.18 0.14
N GLU A 23 4.38 4.97 1.04
CA GLU A 23 5.49 4.50 1.87
C GLU A 23 4.94 3.67 3.02
N ALA A 24 5.52 2.49 3.23
CA ALA A 24 5.15 1.67 4.37
C ALA A 24 5.54 2.39 5.67
N MET A 25 4.68 2.29 6.69
CA MET A 25 5.01 2.86 7.99
C MET A 25 6.20 2.12 8.61
N PRO A 26 7.10 2.80 9.35
CA PRO A 26 8.28 2.18 9.95
C PRO A 26 7.91 1.01 10.89
N GLN A 27 6.75 1.10 11.54
CA GLN A 27 6.20 0.04 12.39
C GLN A 27 5.93 -1.29 11.66
N TRP A 28 5.74 -1.28 10.33
CA TRP A 28 5.49 -2.51 9.57
C TRP A 28 6.78 -3.25 9.18
N ASN A 29 7.96 -2.66 9.41
CA ASN A 29 9.24 -3.23 8.99
C ASN A 29 9.32 -3.58 7.49
N ILE A 30 8.59 -2.83 6.64
CA ILE A 30 8.62 -3.01 5.18
C ILE A 30 9.47 -1.90 4.58
N SER A 31 10.60 -2.27 3.99
CA SER A 31 11.39 -1.34 3.17
C SER A 31 10.87 -1.37 1.73
N GLY A 32 10.15 -0.33 1.33
CA GLY A 32 9.73 -0.14 -0.06
C GLY A 32 8.39 0.57 -0.23
N PHE A 33 8.00 0.75 -1.49
CA PHE A 33 6.74 1.37 -1.86
C PHE A 33 5.64 0.34 -2.03
N LEU A 34 4.43 0.73 -1.67
CA LEU A 34 3.21 -0.06 -1.76
C LEU A 34 2.25 0.62 -2.73
N CYS A 35 1.52 -0.19 -3.49
CA CYS A 35 0.39 0.32 -4.26
C CYS A 35 -0.80 0.60 -3.31
N SER A 36 -1.74 1.46 -3.71
CA SER A 36 -2.90 1.82 -2.87
C SER A 36 -3.69 0.60 -2.39
N LYS A 37 -3.79 -0.43 -3.25
CA LYS A 37 -4.48 -1.70 -2.95
C LYS A 37 -3.77 -2.48 -1.84
N CYS A 38 -2.46 -2.66 -1.96
CA CYS A 38 -1.65 -3.38 -0.98
C CYS A 38 -1.51 -2.60 0.32
N TYR A 39 -1.40 -1.27 0.25
CA TYR A 39 -1.35 -0.40 1.41
C TYR A 39 -2.65 -0.50 2.23
N SER A 40 -3.80 -0.35 1.58
CA SER A 40 -5.12 -0.50 2.21
C SER A 40 -5.31 -1.90 2.81
N LYS A 41 -4.93 -2.96 2.08
CA LYS A 41 -5.00 -4.33 2.58
C LYS A 41 -4.08 -4.56 3.78
N LYS A 42 -2.86 -4.00 3.77
CA LYS A 42 -1.91 -4.13 4.88
C LYS A 42 -2.41 -3.39 6.13
N ILE A 43 -2.91 -2.17 5.97
CA ILE A 43 -3.56 -1.42 7.07
C ILE A 43 -4.72 -2.23 7.62
N SER A 44 -5.59 -2.68 6.73
CA SER A 44 -6.75 -3.50 7.08
C SER A 44 -6.29 -4.75 7.83
N GLU A 45 -5.32 -5.51 7.37
CA GLU A 45 -4.86 -6.72 8.08
C GLU A 45 -4.16 -6.41 9.42
N HIS A 46 -3.42 -5.29 9.49
CA HIS A 46 -2.70 -4.90 10.71
C HIS A 46 -3.63 -4.31 11.78
N TYR A 47 -4.67 -3.56 11.39
CA TYR A 47 -5.64 -2.96 12.29
C TYR A 47 -6.89 -3.85 12.52
N ILE A 48 -7.38 -4.61 11.53
CA ILE A 48 -8.55 -5.51 11.67
C ILE A 48 -8.24 -6.72 12.55
N LYS A 49 -6.97 -7.08 12.76
CA LYS A 49 -6.60 -8.03 13.84
C LYS A 49 -6.98 -7.55 15.24
N GLN A 50 -7.48 -6.31 15.39
CA GLN A 50 -7.99 -5.80 16.65
C GLN A 50 -9.51 -5.63 16.71
N ASN A 51 -10.27 -5.59 15.60
CA ASN A 51 -11.75 -5.49 15.67
C ASN A 51 -12.45 -5.88 14.35
N PRO A 52 -13.41 -6.82 14.35
CA PRO A 52 -14.14 -7.28 13.16
C PRO A 52 -15.37 -6.40 12.75
N GLU A 53 -15.36 -5.08 12.95
CA GLU A 53 -16.60 -4.27 12.88
C GLU A 53 -16.68 -3.13 11.84
N GLU A 54 -15.79 -3.03 10.84
CA GLU A 54 -15.92 -1.95 9.82
C GLU A 54 -16.15 -2.44 8.40
N LYS A 55 -17.15 -3.32 8.23
CA LYS A 55 -17.80 -3.53 6.94
C LYS A 55 -19.17 -2.86 6.90
N LYS A 56 -19.22 -1.53 7.06
CA LYS A 56 -20.42 -0.75 6.73
C LYS A 56 -20.10 0.69 6.33
N LEU A 57 -19.60 0.86 5.11
CA LEU A 57 -19.88 2.10 4.37
C LEU A 57 -19.93 1.87 2.85
N LYS A 58 -21.00 1.20 2.40
CA LYS A 58 -22.00 1.76 1.48
C LYS A 58 -23.09 0.72 1.21
#